data_AF-A0A952RI07-F1
#
_entry.id   AF-A0A952RI07-F1
#
_cell.length_a   1.000
_cell.length_b   1.000
_cell.length_c   1.000
_cell.angle_alpha   90.00
_cell.angle_beta   90.00
_cell.angle_gamma   90.00
#
_symmetry.space_group_name_H-M   'P 1'
#
loop_
_entity.id
_entity.type
_entity.pdbx_description
1 polymer ?
#
loop_
_entity_poly.entity_id
_entity_poly.type
_entity_poly.pdbx_seq_one_letter_code
_entity_poly.pdbx_strand_id
1 'polypeptide(L)'
;MSKQTKMIYRLVDIKQRAADAAETAHVAAHHATLEAEAALRRAIALWNAFIATTSDDVATAADLQHRDLEHKWLRRSIEDHERAALVARTEEAAAREAMTTARIELRRYETWLENTQELARIEAKRVQRLADDEVAARKRSVAV
;
A
#
# COMPACT_ATOMS: atom_id res chain seq x y z
N MET A 1 -8.55 6.66 -32.90
CA MET A 1 -8.04 6.98 -31.54
C MET A 1 -6.72 7.72 -31.67
N SER A 2 -6.57 8.91 -31.07
CA SER A 2 -5.38 9.76 -31.26
C SER A 2 -4.13 9.13 -30.63
N LYS A 3 -2.93 9.53 -31.09
CA LYS A 3 -1.64 9.10 -30.49
C LYS A 3 -1.58 9.42 -28.99
N GLN A 4 -2.12 10.58 -28.60
CA GLN A 4 -2.20 11.04 -27.21
C GLN A 4 -3.09 10.13 -26.35
N THR A 5 -4.29 9.76 -26.81
CA THR A 5 -5.16 8.86 -26.04
C THR A 5 -4.51 7.49 -25.82
N LYS A 6 -3.85 6.92 -26.83
CA LYS A 6 -3.11 5.65 -26.69
C LYS A 6 -1.99 5.72 -25.65
N MET A 7 -1.30 6.87 -25.58
CA MET A 7 -0.27 7.11 -24.57
C MET A 7 -0.87 7.17 -23.16
N ILE A 8 -2.00 7.85 -22.98
CA ILE A 8 -2.68 7.93 -21.68
C ILE A 8 -3.10 6.54 -21.20
N TYR A 9 -3.68 5.71 -22.07
CA TYR A 9 -4.01 4.31 -21.71
C TYR A 9 -2.79 3.51 -21.22
N ARG A 10 -1.64 3.66 -21.89
CA ARG A 10 -0.39 3.00 -21.45
C ARG A 10 0.06 3.50 -20.08
N LEU A 11 -0.06 4.80 -19.82
CA LEU A 11 0.28 5.38 -18.52
C LEU A 11 -0.65 4.87 -17.42
N VAL A 12 -1.95 4.76 -17.69
CA VAL A 12 -2.91 4.15 -16.75
C VAL A 12 -2.54 2.70 -16.45
N ASP A 13 -2.24 1.88 -17.45
CA ASP A 13 -1.84 0.48 -17.26
C ASP A 13 -0.55 0.35 -16.42
N ILE A 14 0.45 1.20 -16.69
CA ILE A 14 1.69 1.25 -15.89
C ILE A 14 1.38 1.64 -14.43
N LYS A 15 0.52 2.64 -14.22
CA LYS A 15 0.16 3.11 -12.88
C LYS A 15 -0.72 2.12 -12.12
N GLN A 16 -1.57 1.37 -12.83
CA GLN A 16 -2.33 0.28 -12.24
C GLN A 16 -1.39 -0.78 -11.67
N ARG A 17 -0.45 -1.28 -12.47
CA ARG A 17 0.54 -2.27 -12.02
C ARG A 17 1.39 -1.76 -10.85
N ALA A 18 1.74 -0.48 -10.86
CA ALA A 18 2.47 0.13 -9.74
C ALA A 18 1.62 0.17 -8.46
N ALA A 19 0.34 0.50 -8.56
CA ALA A 19 -0.59 0.48 -7.43
C ALA A 19 -0.80 -0.94 -6.89
N ASP A 20 -0.98 -1.93 -7.76
CA ASP A 20 -1.15 -3.33 -7.38
C ASP A 20 0.11 -3.89 -6.69
N ALA A 21 1.29 -3.55 -7.22
CA ALA A 21 2.56 -3.92 -6.62
C ALA A 21 2.76 -3.27 -5.23
N ALA A 22 2.42 -1.99 -5.09
CA ALA A 22 2.52 -1.28 -3.81
C ALA A 22 1.52 -1.82 -2.78
N GLU A 23 0.32 -2.20 -3.20
CA GLU A 23 -0.66 -2.87 -2.34
C GLU A 23 -0.16 -4.25 -1.87
N THR A 24 0.41 -5.05 -2.78
CA THR A 24 1.00 -6.34 -2.43
C THR A 24 2.15 -6.17 -1.43
N ALA A 25 3.01 -5.15 -1.63
CA ALA A 25 4.10 -4.84 -0.71
C ALA A 25 3.59 -4.39 0.67
N HIS A 26 2.53 -3.57 0.71
CA HIS A 26 1.89 -3.17 1.97
C HIS A 26 1.30 -4.37 2.71
N VAL A 27 0.60 -5.28 2.03
CA VAL A 27 0.06 -6.49 2.64
C VAL A 27 1.17 -7.36 3.22
N ALA A 28 2.28 -7.55 2.49
CA ALA A 28 3.43 -8.30 2.97
C ALA A 28 4.06 -7.63 4.21
N ALA A 29 4.24 -6.31 4.20
CA ALA A 29 4.76 -5.56 5.34
C ALA A 29 3.83 -5.64 6.56
N HIS A 30 2.51 -5.57 6.35
CA HIS A 30 1.52 -5.73 7.41
C HIS A 30 1.61 -7.12 8.08
N HIS A 31 1.74 -8.19 7.29
CA HIS A 31 1.96 -9.53 7.83
C HIS A 31 3.25 -9.63 8.64
N ALA A 32 4.34 -9.05 8.14
CA ALA A 32 5.61 -9.00 8.88
C ALA A 32 5.49 -8.24 10.22
N THR A 33 4.74 -7.13 10.27
CA THR A 33 4.43 -6.43 11.51
C THR A 33 3.68 -7.32 12.50
N LEU A 34 2.62 -8.01 12.04
CA LEU A 34 1.84 -8.90 12.90
C LEU A 34 2.69 -10.05 13.47
N GLU A 35 3.58 -10.61 12.66
CA GLU A 35 4.51 -11.66 13.10
C GLU A 35 5.52 -11.15 14.14
N ALA A 36 6.09 -9.97 13.90
CA ALA A 36 7.03 -9.34 14.83
C ALA A 36 6.36 -8.99 16.16
N GLU A 37 5.14 -8.45 16.13
CA GLU A 37 4.35 -8.18 17.34
C GLU A 37 3.97 -9.46 18.09
N ALA A 38 3.61 -10.52 17.38
CA ALA A 38 3.33 -11.81 18.00
C ALA A 38 4.58 -12.40 18.67
N ALA A 39 5.76 -12.25 18.05
CA ALA A 39 7.03 -12.65 18.64
C ALA A 39 7.35 -11.87 19.92
N LEU A 40 7.16 -10.54 19.90
CA LEU A 40 7.31 -9.70 21.09
C LEU A 40 6.36 -10.12 22.22
N ARG A 41 5.08 -10.38 21.90
CA ARG A 41 4.11 -10.86 22.90
C ARG A 41 4.53 -12.20 23.51
N ARG A 42 5.10 -13.11 22.71
CA ARG A 42 5.64 -14.39 23.22
C ARG A 42 6.84 -14.16 24.13
N ALA A 43 7.78 -13.28 23.78
CA ALA A 43 8.93 -12.95 24.62
C ALA A 43 8.51 -12.34 25.97
N ILE A 44 7.55 -11.42 25.97
CA ILE A 44 6.96 -10.84 27.18
C ILE A 44 6.24 -11.91 28.01
N ALA A 45 5.51 -12.84 27.38
CA ALA A 45 4.86 -13.93 28.08
C ALA A 45 5.87 -14.86 28.77
N LEU A 46 6.98 -15.19 28.11
CA LEU A 46 8.07 -15.97 28.70
C LEU A 46 8.70 -15.25 29.90
N TRP A 47 8.92 -13.94 29.79
CA TRP A 47 9.41 -13.13 30.90
C TRP A 47 8.45 -13.10 32.10
N ASN A 48 7.15 -12.93 31.84
CA ASN A 48 6.14 -12.98 32.90
C ASN A 48 6.07 -14.36 33.57
N ALA A 49 6.18 -15.43 32.78
CA ALA A 49 6.25 -16.80 33.30
C ALA A 49 7.50 -17.01 34.17
N PHE A 50 8.67 -16.54 33.70
CA PHE A 50 9.90 -16.55 34.47
C PHE A 50 9.70 -15.86 35.81
N ILE A 51 9.24 -14.61 35.84
CA ILE A 51 8.96 -13.85 37.09
C ILE A 51 7.99 -14.60 38.00
N ALA A 52 6.88 -15.13 37.47
CA ALA A 52 5.86 -15.82 38.27
C ALA A 52 6.42 -17.08 38.97
N THR A 53 7.34 -17.79 38.33
CA THR A 53 8.02 -18.97 38.89
C THR A 53 9.26 -18.64 39.71
N THR A 54 9.63 -17.36 39.85
CA THR A 54 10.93 -16.97 40.42
C THR A 54 11.02 -17.18 41.94
N SER A 55 9.91 -17.46 42.63
CA SER A 55 9.84 -17.50 44.09
C SER A 55 10.38 -18.79 44.75
N ASP A 56 10.29 -19.97 44.12
CA ASP A 56 10.02 -21.14 44.98
C ASP A 56 11.16 -22.14 45.27
N ASP A 57 12.33 -22.14 44.63
CA ASP A 57 13.44 -23.03 45.08
C ASP A 57 14.81 -22.53 44.58
N VAL A 58 15.55 -21.84 45.44
CA VAL A 58 16.98 -21.56 45.24
C VAL A 58 17.75 -22.30 46.33
N ALA A 59 18.35 -23.43 45.98
CA ALA A 59 19.10 -24.25 46.94
C ALA A 59 20.60 -23.96 46.90
N THR A 60 21.13 -23.49 45.77
CA THR A 60 22.57 -23.35 45.54
C THR A 60 22.97 -22.03 44.86
N ALA A 61 24.25 -21.68 44.98
CA ALA A 61 24.83 -20.54 44.25
C ALA A 61 24.84 -20.76 42.73
N ALA A 62 24.86 -22.01 42.26
CA ALA A 62 24.76 -22.34 40.84
C ALA A 62 23.36 -22.02 40.29
N ASP A 63 22.31 -22.24 41.08
CA ASP A 63 20.93 -21.89 40.71
C ASP A 63 20.80 -20.37 40.54
N LEU A 64 21.39 -19.58 41.44
CA LEU A 64 21.42 -18.12 41.30
C LEU A 64 22.12 -17.65 40.03
N GLN A 65 23.25 -18.26 39.69
CA GLN A 65 23.99 -17.94 38.46
C GLN A 65 23.18 -18.31 37.20
N HIS A 66 22.54 -19.48 37.19
CA HIS A 66 21.70 -19.89 36.08
C HIS A 66 20.54 -18.92 35.85
N ARG A 67 19.87 -18.49 36.93
CA ARG A 67 18.78 -17.52 36.86
C ARG A 67 19.21 -16.14 36.39
N ASP A 68 20.38 -15.67 36.83
CA ASP A 68 20.93 -14.39 36.34
C ASP A 68 21.21 -14.45 34.82
N LEU A 69 21.72 -15.58 34.32
CA LEU A 69 21.90 -15.79 32.88
C LEU A 69 20.56 -15.82 32.13
N GLU A 70 19.57 -16.55 32.63
CA GLU A 70 18.23 -16.64 32.02
C GLU A 70 17.53 -15.27 32.01
N HIS A 71 17.59 -14.54 33.12
CA HIS A 71 17.06 -13.18 33.23
C HIS A 71 17.72 -12.23 32.21
N LYS A 72 19.06 -12.23 32.12
CA LYS A 72 19.80 -11.41 31.14
C LYS A 72 19.43 -11.77 29.70
N TRP A 73 19.28 -13.07 29.42
CA TRP A 73 18.90 -13.55 28.09
C TRP A 73 17.46 -13.13 27.74
N LEU A 74 16.49 -13.34 28.63
CA LEU A 74 15.10 -12.95 28.39
C LEU A 74 14.94 -11.44 28.18
N ARG A 75 15.64 -10.64 28.98
CA ARG A 75 15.63 -9.18 28.83
C ARG A 75 16.16 -8.75 27.47
N ARG A 76 17.30 -9.29 27.06
CA ARG A 76 17.87 -9.03 25.73
C ARG A 76 16.93 -9.49 24.61
N SER A 77 16.30 -10.66 24.77
CA SER A 77 15.32 -11.19 23.82
C SER A 77 14.13 -10.24 23.62
N ILE A 78 13.60 -9.67 24.71
CA ILE A 78 12.56 -8.64 24.64
C ILE A 78 13.06 -7.42 23.88
N GLU A 79 14.22 -6.87 24.23
CA GLU A 79 14.79 -5.68 23.57
C GLU A 79 15.00 -5.91 22.06
N ASP A 80 15.49 -7.09 21.67
CA ASP A 80 15.67 -7.48 20.26
C ASP A 80 14.30 -7.57 19.53
N HIS A 81 13.28 -8.14 20.17
CA HIS A 81 11.94 -8.23 19.60
C HIS A 81 11.19 -6.88 19.56
N GLU A 82 11.41 -5.99 20.53
CA GLU A 82 10.88 -4.62 20.52
C GLU A 82 11.46 -3.84 19.34
N ARG A 83 12.78 -3.95 19.14
CA ARG A 83 13.45 -3.34 18.00
C ARG A 83 12.92 -3.90 16.67
N ALA A 84 12.75 -5.22 16.56
CA ALA A 84 12.21 -5.84 15.36
C ALA A 84 10.77 -5.37 15.07
N ALA A 85 9.90 -5.31 16.09
CA ALA A 85 8.54 -4.82 15.95
C ALA A 85 8.49 -3.33 15.55
N LEU A 86 9.39 -2.51 16.10
CA LEU A 86 9.52 -1.10 15.70
C LEU A 86 9.91 -0.98 14.21
N VAL A 87 10.93 -1.72 13.78
CA VAL A 87 11.36 -1.72 12.37
C VAL A 87 10.21 -2.15 11.45
N ALA A 88 9.55 -3.26 11.76
CA ALA A 88 8.42 -3.75 10.96
C ALA A 88 7.29 -2.71 10.85
N ARG A 89 6.93 -2.04 11.96
CA ARG A 89 5.94 -0.94 11.94
C ARG A 89 6.36 0.23 11.07
N THR A 90 7.64 0.60 11.10
CA THR A 90 8.14 1.69 10.24
C THR A 90 8.13 1.31 8.76
N GLU A 91 8.46 0.07 8.43
CA GLU A 91 8.39 -0.46 7.07
C GLU A 91 6.95 -0.54 6.56
N GLU A 92 6.01 -1.00 7.39
CA GLU A 92 4.58 -0.99 7.07
C GLU A 92 4.05 0.42 6.84
N ALA A 93 4.44 1.39 7.68
CA ALA A 93 4.05 2.78 7.50
C ALA A 93 4.56 3.35 6.15
N ALA A 94 5.81 3.08 5.80
CA ALA A 94 6.38 3.49 4.52
C ALA A 94 5.68 2.79 3.33
N ALA A 95 5.40 1.49 3.45
CA ALA A 95 4.68 0.74 2.41
C ALA A 95 3.24 1.25 2.24
N ARG A 96 2.56 1.62 3.33
CA ARG A 96 1.24 2.24 3.30
C ARG A 96 1.27 3.58 2.60
N GLU A 97 2.25 4.44 2.90
CA GLU A 97 2.42 5.72 2.23
C GLU A 97 2.67 5.52 0.72
N ALA A 98 3.55 4.59 0.35
CA ALA A 98 3.81 4.25 -1.05
C ALA A 98 2.54 3.76 -1.78
N MET A 99 1.75 2.87 -1.16
CA MET A 99 0.47 2.40 -1.69
C MET A 99 -0.52 3.56 -1.89
N THR A 100 -0.66 4.45 -0.90
CA THR A 100 -1.57 5.60 -1.03
C THR A 100 -1.14 6.55 -2.14
N THR A 101 0.17 6.83 -2.26
CA THR A 101 0.73 7.66 -3.32
C THR A 101 0.47 7.04 -4.70
N ALA A 102 0.74 5.74 -4.87
CA ALA A 102 0.50 5.03 -6.12
C ALA A 102 -0.98 5.06 -6.54
N ARG A 103 -1.91 4.90 -5.58
CA ARG A 103 -3.36 5.00 -5.82
C ARG A 103 -3.80 6.42 -6.21
N ILE A 104 -3.25 7.44 -5.55
CA ILE A 104 -3.53 8.85 -5.90
C ILE A 104 -3.04 9.13 -7.32
N GLU A 105 -1.83 8.67 -7.67
CA GLU A 105 -1.30 8.84 -9.03
C GLU A 105 -2.16 8.13 -10.07
N LEU A 106 -2.51 6.85 -9.85
CA LEU A 106 -3.41 6.11 -10.73
C LEU A 106 -4.71 6.90 -10.97
N ARG A 107 -5.36 7.38 -9.89
CA ARG A 107 -6.61 8.14 -10.02
C ARG A 107 -6.45 9.42 -10.83
N ARG A 108 -5.30 10.10 -10.73
CA ARG A 108 -5.00 11.28 -11.56
C ARG A 108 -4.95 10.93 -13.05
N TYR A 109 -4.31 9.81 -13.41
CA TYR A 109 -4.22 9.38 -14.81
C TYR A 109 -5.56 8.87 -15.35
N GLU A 110 -6.35 8.17 -14.55
CA GLU A 110 -7.73 7.79 -14.90
C GLU A 110 -8.59 9.02 -15.17
N THR A 111 -8.55 10.01 -14.27
CA THR A 111 -9.29 11.27 -14.44
C THR A 111 -8.85 12.01 -15.71
N TRP A 112 -7.55 12.00 -16.03
CA TRP A 112 -7.05 12.57 -17.28
C TRP A 112 -7.57 11.84 -18.52
N LEU A 113 -7.66 10.50 -18.46
CA LEU A 113 -8.23 9.69 -19.52
C LEU A 113 -9.73 9.98 -19.71
N GLU A 114 -10.51 9.99 -18.63
CA GLU A 114 -11.93 10.33 -18.60
C GLU A 114 -12.18 11.69 -19.27
N ASN A 115 -11.44 12.73 -18.86
CA ASN A 115 -11.53 14.07 -19.44
C ASN A 115 -11.16 14.10 -20.93
N THR A 116 -10.12 13.38 -21.33
CA THR A 116 -9.69 13.31 -22.74
C THR A 116 -10.75 12.64 -23.62
N GLN A 117 -11.40 11.60 -23.12
CA GLN A 117 -12.49 10.92 -23.82
C GLN A 117 -13.72 11.80 -23.95
N GLU A 118 -14.09 12.53 -22.89
CA GLU A 118 -15.25 13.42 -22.94
C GLU A 118 -15.01 14.59 -23.90
N LEU A 119 -13.81 15.20 -23.91
CA LEU A 119 -13.45 16.22 -24.90
C LEU A 119 -13.53 15.68 -26.33
N ALA A 120 -13.03 14.46 -26.59
CA ALA A 120 -13.13 13.84 -27.90
C ALA A 120 -14.60 13.57 -28.30
N ARG A 121 -15.46 13.21 -27.35
CA ARG A 121 -16.90 13.02 -27.57
C ARG A 121 -17.61 14.33 -27.89
N ILE A 122 -17.30 15.41 -27.17
CA ILE A 122 -17.85 16.74 -27.41
C ILE A 122 -17.47 17.22 -28.80
N GLU A 123 -16.20 17.08 -29.18
CA GLU A 123 -15.72 17.49 -30.50
C GLU A 123 -16.36 16.67 -31.63
N ALA A 124 -16.48 15.35 -31.47
CA ALA A 124 -17.18 14.51 -32.43
C ALA A 124 -18.65 14.94 -32.63
N LYS A 125 -19.36 15.27 -31.54
CA LYS A 125 -20.73 15.80 -31.60
C LYS A 125 -20.80 17.18 -32.27
N ARG A 126 -19.76 18.01 -32.11
CA ARG A 126 -19.68 19.34 -32.75
C ARG A 126 -19.47 19.21 -34.25
N VAL A 127 -18.52 18.37 -34.66
CA VAL A 127 -18.24 18.08 -36.09
C VAL A 127 -19.46 17.51 -36.78
N GLN A 128 -20.17 16.56 -36.14
CA GLN A 128 -21.40 16.00 -36.69
C GLN A 128 -22.48 17.08 -36.91
N ARG A 129 -22.72 17.95 -35.91
CA ARG A 129 -23.68 19.05 -36.03
C ARG A 129 -23.34 20.00 -37.17
N LEU A 130 -22.07 20.38 -37.32
CA LEU A 130 -21.61 21.23 -38.43
C LEU A 130 -21.86 20.57 -39.80
N ALA A 131 -21.60 19.26 -39.91
CA ALA A 131 -21.87 18.52 -41.14
C ALA A 131 -23.37 18.44 -41.45
N ASP A 132 -24.21 18.19 -40.44
CA ASP A 132 -25.66 18.13 -40.59
C ASP A 132 -26.24 19.50 -41.01
N ASP A 133 -25.73 20.59 -40.41
CA ASP A 133 -26.11 21.97 -40.74
C ASP A 133 -25.70 22.34 -42.18
N GLU A 134 -24.51 21.93 -42.63
CA GLU A 134 -24.03 22.14 -44.00
C GLU A 134 -24.91 21.41 -45.02
N VAL A 135 -25.27 20.15 -44.75
CA VAL A 135 -26.19 19.37 -45.60
C VAL A 135 -27.57 20.03 -45.65
N ALA A 136 -28.09 20.49 -44.51
CA ALA A 136 -29.38 21.18 -44.44
C ALA A 136 -29.36 22.51 -45.22
N ALA A 137 -28.26 23.27 -45.13
CA ALA A 137 -28.08 24.50 -45.90
C ALA A 137 -28.07 24.23 -47.42
N ARG A 138 -27.34 23.21 -47.89
CA ARG A 138 -27.30 22.81 -49.30
C ARG A 138 -28.66 22.37 -49.83
N LYS A 139 -29.43 21.60 -49.07
CA LYS A 139 -30.79 21.19 -49.46
C LYS A 139 -31.73 22.39 -49.61
N ARG A 140 -31.63 23.38 -48.72
CA ARG A 140 -32.42 24.62 -48.79
C ARG A 140 -32.06 25.48 -50.00
N SER A 141 -30.79 25.54 -50.39
CA SER A 141 -30.36 26.31 -51.56
C SER A 141 -30.74 25.70 -52.92
N VAL A 142 -31.06 24.40 -52.98
CA VAL A 142 -31.48 23.70 -54.21
C VAL A 142 -33.00 23.75 -54.41
N ALA A 143 -33.77 24.03 -53.35
CA ALA A 143 -35.23 24.10 -53.39
C ALA A 143 -35.76 25.51 -53.72
N VAL A 144 -34.87 26.45 -54.07
CA VAL A 144 -35.15 27.82 -54.55
C VAL A 144 -34.70 27.90 -56.00
#